data_AF-A0A1H8L7J7-F1
#
_entry.id   AF-A0A1H8L7J7-F1
#
_cell.length_a   1.000
_cell.length_b   1.000
_cell.length_c   1.000
_cell.angle_alpha   90.00
_cell.angle_beta   90.00
_cell.angle_gamma   90.00
#
_symmetry.space_group_name_H-M   'P 1'
#
loop_
_entity.id
_entity.type
_entity.pdbx_description
1 polymer ?
#
loop_
_entity_poly.entity_id
_entity_poly.type
_entity_poly.pdbx_seq_one_letter_code
_entity_poly.pdbx_strand_id
1 'polypeptide(L)'
;MAKRKVLRDQNILSIGDAFDDGSRPLEADVEDLLDADVYERLVRESHSPDLGKKKIAVNDRIPRLAKRMEQALKGADVEFSKTRPARLFLEKMGQAPDMVLTRDAVNRFERLFMAINEKLKRHVARDAGAFR
;
A
#
# COMPACT_ATOMS: atom_id res chain seq x y z
N MET A 1 -3.06 -29.57 -16.10
CA MET A 1 -2.29 -28.32 -16.25
C MET A 1 -3.11 -27.30 -17.05
N ALA A 2 -3.88 -26.42 -16.39
CA ALA A 2 -4.77 -25.47 -17.08
C ALA A 2 -4.94 -24.12 -16.35
N LYS A 3 -3.91 -23.63 -15.64
CA LYS A 3 -3.96 -22.32 -14.96
C LYS A 3 -3.05 -21.24 -15.56
N ARG A 4 -2.10 -21.61 -16.42
CA ARG A 4 -1.07 -20.69 -16.96
C ARG A 4 -1.53 -19.88 -18.18
N LYS A 5 -2.73 -20.15 -18.72
CA LYS A 5 -3.25 -19.48 -19.94
C LYS A 5 -4.15 -18.25 -19.66
N VAL A 6 -4.57 -18.02 -18.41
CA VAL A 6 -5.54 -16.96 -18.07
C VAL A 6 -4.86 -15.69 -17.55
N LEU A 7 -3.76 -15.82 -16.81
CA LEU A 7 -2.99 -14.68 -16.29
C LEU A 7 -1.66 -14.60 -17.03
N ARG A 8 -1.50 -13.58 -17.89
CA ARG A 8 -0.21 -13.25 -18.49
C ARG A 8 0.49 -12.27 -17.56
N ASP A 9 1.75 -12.52 -17.22
CA ASP A 9 2.55 -11.70 -16.30
C ASP A 9 2.57 -10.21 -16.69
N GLN A 10 2.48 -9.92 -17.98
CA GLN A 10 2.41 -8.56 -18.53
C GLN A 10 1.15 -7.77 -18.14
N ASN A 11 0.09 -8.46 -17.72
CA ASN A 11 -1.19 -7.88 -17.30
C ASN A 11 -1.31 -7.82 -15.77
N ILE A 12 -0.33 -8.33 -15.02
CA ILE A 12 -0.33 -8.27 -13.56
C ILE A 12 0.25 -6.92 -13.15
N LEU A 13 -0.51 -6.16 -12.36
CA LEU A 13 -0.01 -4.97 -11.67
C LEU A 13 0.46 -5.39 -10.28
N SER A 14 1.69 -5.02 -9.92
CA SER A 14 2.19 -5.20 -8.57
C SER A 14 2.31 -3.84 -7.89
N ILE A 15 2.06 -3.76 -6.59
CA ILE A 15 2.36 -2.54 -5.82
C ILE A 15 3.86 -2.24 -5.83
N GLY A 16 4.71 -3.26 -5.99
CA GLY A 16 6.14 -3.10 -6.21
C GLY A 16 6.49 -2.28 -7.46
N ASP A 17 5.57 -2.15 -8.44
CA ASP A 17 5.77 -1.31 -9.63
C ASP A 17 5.79 0.20 -9.28
N ALA A 18 5.33 0.57 -8.08
CA ALA A 18 5.34 1.96 -7.57
C ALA A 18 6.72 2.41 -7.04
N PHE A 19 7.67 1.47 -6.89
CA PHE A 19 8.97 1.72 -6.29
C PHE A 19 10.10 1.71 -7.33
N ASP A 20 11.16 2.47 -7.08
CA ASP A 20 12.40 2.37 -7.85
C ASP A 20 13.03 0.98 -7.70
N ASP A 21 13.72 0.51 -8.72
CA ASP A 21 14.31 -0.84 -8.71
C ASP A 21 15.30 -1.06 -7.54
N GLY A 22 15.98 0.00 -7.08
CA GLY A 22 16.88 -0.05 -5.92
C GLY A 22 16.19 0.02 -4.56
N SER A 23 14.91 0.39 -4.51
CA SER A 23 14.12 0.52 -3.28
C SER A 23 12.86 -0.36 -3.27
N ARG A 24 12.71 -1.24 -4.27
CA ARG A 24 11.56 -2.12 -4.39
C ARG A 24 11.55 -3.14 -3.25
N PRO A 25 10.50 -3.17 -2.42
CA PRO A 25 10.37 -4.19 -1.38
C PRO A 25 10.06 -5.56 -2.01
N LEU A 26 10.46 -6.63 -1.32
CA LEU A 26 10.18 -8.01 -1.73
C LEU A 26 8.66 -8.28 -1.80
N GLU A 27 7.92 -7.72 -0.85
CA GLU A 27 6.45 -7.77 -0.77
C GLU A 27 5.94 -6.36 -0.44
N ALA A 28 4.88 -5.93 -1.12
CA ALA A 28 4.17 -4.68 -0.83
C ALA A 28 2.66 -4.86 -1.00
N ASP A 29 1.93 -4.36 -0.02
CA ASP A 29 0.50 -4.09 -0.04
C ASP A 29 0.27 -2.59 -0.36
N VAL A 30 -0.99 -2.19 -0.59
CA VAL A 30 -1.33 -0.80 -0.95
C VAL A 30 -0.88 0.20 0.11
N GLU A 31 -0.91 -0.18 1.39
CA GLU A 31 -0.48 0.69 2.49
C GLU A 31 1.02 1.04 2.43
N ASP A 32 1.83 0.22 1.77
CA ASP A 32 3.27 0.47 1.57
C ASP A 32 3.55 1.63 0.61
N LEU A 33 2.53 2.15 -0.10
CA LEU A 33 2.66 3.39 -0.87
C LEU A 33 2.90 4.61 0.04
N LEU A 34 2.42 4.55 1.29
CA LEU A 34 2.67 5.58 2.30
C LEU A 34 4.03 5.37 2.96
N ASP A 35 4.59 6.43 3.54
CA ASP A 35 5.77 6.27 4.37
C ASP A 35 5.44 5.51 5.67
N ALA A 36 6.41 4.73 6.15
CA ALA A 36 6.25 3.86 7.30
C ALA A 36 5.78 4.62 8.56
N ASP A 37 6.36 5.79 8.80
CA ASP A 37 6.05 6.65 9.94
C ASP A 37 4.65 7.27 9.82
N VAL A 38 4.22 7.65 8.61
CA VAL A 38 2.87 8.14 8.33
C VAL A 38 1.85 7.05 8.63
N TYR A 39 2.06 5.85 8.09
CA TYR A 39 1.14 4.73 8.30
C TYR A 39 1.09 4.31 9.78
N GLU A 40 2.24 4.26 10.45
CA GLU A 40 2.30 3.96 11.88
C GLU A 40 1.52 5.00 12.70
N ARG A 41 1.68 6.30 12.42
CA ARG A 41 0.89 7.35 13.08
C ARG A 41 -0.60 7.16 12.88
N LEU A 42 -1.03 6.89 11.64
CA LEU A 42 -2.44 6.64 11.32
C LEU A 42 -3.00 5.46 12.12
N VAL A 43 -2.25 4.35 12.21
CA VAL A 43 -2.67 3.19 12.97
C VAL A 43 -2.75 3.48 14.47
N ARG A 44 -1.74 4.14 15.03
CA ARG A 44 -1.69 4.49 16.46
C ARG A 44 -2.86 5.41 16.84
N GLU A 45 -3.10 6.43 16.03
CA GLU A 45 -4.19 7.38 16.26
C GLU A 45 -5.55 6.70 16.12
N SER A 46 -5.75 5.91 15.05
CA SER A 46 -7.04 5.28 14.80
C SER A 46 -7.41 4.19 15.81
N HIS A 47 -6.42 3.59 16.47
CA HIS A 47 -6.59 2.57 17.53
C HIS A 47 -6.32 3.13 18.95
N SER A 48 -6.14 4.44 19.09
CA SER A 48 -5.88 5.08 20.38
C SER A 48 -6.91 4.76 21.48
N PRO A 49 -8.22 4.61 21.21
CA PRO A 49 -9.19 4.24 22.24
C PRO A 49 -8.93 2.86 22.87
N ASP A 50 -8.42 1.91 22.09
CA ASP A 50 -8.17 0.53 22.53
C ASP A 50 -6.75 0.34 23.09
N LEU A 51 -5.81 1.16 22.60
CA LEU A 51 -4.43 1.17 23.07
C LEU A 51 -4.31 1.77 24.47
N GLY A 52 -5.04 2.85 24.77
CA GLY A 52 -4.90 3.55 26.05
C GLY A 52 -3.45 3.89 26.38
N LYS A 53 -2.89 3.28 27.45
CA LYS A 53 -1.48 3.45 27.87
C LYS A 53 -0.56 2.31 27.42
N LYS A 54 -1.07 1.31 26.69
CA LYS A 54 -0.29 0.17 26.22
C LYS A 54 0.74 0.63 25.20
N LYS A 55 1.97 0.13 25.31
CA LYS A 55 3.02 0.37 24.31
C LYS A 55 2.97 -0.74 23.27
N ILE A 56 3.06 -0.37 21.99
CA ILE A 56 3.30 -1.31 20.90
C ILE A 56 4.74 -1.18 20.43
N ALA A 57 5.38 -2.33 20.20
CA ALA A 57 6.72 -2.43 19.63
C ALA A 57 6.60 -2.82 18.15
N VAL A 58 7.14 -1.97 17.29
CA VAL A 58 7.10 -2.14 15.83
C VAL A 58 8.35 -2.93 15.40
N ASN A 59 8.18 -3.95 14.56
CA ASN A 59 9.27 -4.78 14.06
C ASN A 59 9.58 -4.44 12.59
N ASP A 60 10.59 -3.61 12.36
CA ASP A 60 10.95 -3.14 11.02
C ASP A 60 11.50 -4.22 10.09
N ARG A 61 11.74 -5.44 10.59
CA ARG A 61 12.09 -6.60 9.75
C ARG A 61 10.91 -7.15 8.97
N ILE A 62 9.68 -6.76 9.29
CA ILE A 62 8.46 -7.16 8.56
C ILE A 62 8.28 -6.16 7.41
N PRO A 63 8.41 -6.58 6.14
CA PRO A 63 8.39 -5.65 5.00
C PRO A 63 7.08 -4.87 4.93
N ARG A 64 5.96 -5.58 4.86
CA ARG A 64 4.61 -5.01 4.71
C ARG A 64 4.16 -4.25 5.96
N LEU A 65 3.89 -2.96 5.80
CA LEU A 65 3.48 -2.05 6.88
C LEU A 65 2.22 -2.53 7.61
N ALA A 66 1.19 -2.95 6.87
CA ALA A 66 -0.04 -3.45 7.49
C ALA A 66 0.23 -4.68 8.38
N LYS A 67 1.07 -5.63 7.92
CA LYS A 67 1.41 -6.81 8.71
C LYS A 67 2.29 -6.47 9.91
N ARG A 68 3.19 -5.50 9.74
CA ARG A 68 4.03 -4.98 10.81
C ARG A 68 3.18 -4.43 11.96
N MET A 69 2.20 -3.61 11.61
CA MET A 69 1.30 -3.00 12.60
C MET A 69 0.31 -3.99 13.20
N GLU A 70 -0.18 -4.96 12.42
CA GLU A 70 -1.01 -6.06 12.93
C GLU A 70 -0.29 -6.83 14.04
N GLN A 71 0.98 -7.20 13.83
CA GLN A 71 1.76 -7.90 14.86
C GLN A 71 2.03 -7.02 16.08
N ALA A 72 2.31 -5.72 15.87
CA ALA A 72 2.54 -4.78 16.95
C ALA A 72 1.29 -4.61 17.86
N LEU A 73 0.11 -4.45 17.26
CA LEU A 73 -1.16 -4.35 17.98
C LEU A 73 -1.54 -5.67 18.67
N LYS A 74 -1.33 -6.81 18.00
CA LYS A 74 -1.53 -8.12 18.60
C LYS A 74 -0.68 -8.32 19.86
N GLY A 75 0.56 -7.83 19.87
CA GLY A 75 1.43 -7.86 21.05
C GLY A 75 0.91 -7.04 22.23
N ALA A 76 0.01 -6.08 21.99
CA ALA A 76 -0.69 -5.30 23.00
C ALA A 76 -2.14 -5.77 23.26
N ASP A 77 -2.53 -6.94 22.74
CA ASP A 77 -3.89 -7.45 22.86
C ASP A 77 -4.94 -6.45 22.33
N VAL A 78 -4.66 -5.89 21.15
CA VAL A 78 -5.56 -5.01 20.39
C VAL A 78 -5.80 -5.63 19.02
N GLU A 79 -7.07 -5.75 18.64
CA GLU A 79 -7.44 -6.24 17.31
C GLU A 79 -7.12 -5.18 16.25
N PHE A 80 -6.43 -5.61 15.19
CA PHE A 80 -6.10 -4.73 14.08
C PHE A 80 -7.23 -4.67 13.06
N SER A 81 -7.69 -3.45 12.76
CA SER A 81 -8.62 -3.20 11.66
C SER A 81 -7.98 -2.29 10.62
N LYS A 82 -7.79 -2.81 9.40
CA LYS A 82 -7.26 -2.04 8.25
C LYS A 82 -8.15 -0.86 7.85
N THR A 83 -9.46 -0.91 8.14
CA THR A 83 -10.39 0.14 7.71
C THR A 83 -10.27 1.41 8.56
N ARG A 84 -9.85 1.29 9.82
CA ARG A 84 -9.65 2.43 10.74
C ARG A 84 -8.57 3.40 10.26
N PRO A 85 -7.32 2.99 9.99
CA PRO A 85 -6.30 3.90 9.46
C PRO A 85 -6.65 4.38 8.05
N ALA A 86 -7.32 3.58 7.22
CA ALA A 86 -7.77 4.01 5.90
C ALA A 86 -8.82 5.13 5.96
N ARG A 87 -9.80 5.05 6.85
CA ARG A 87 -10.80 6.11 7.07
C ARG A 87 -10.15 7.38 7.60
N LEU A 88 -9.25 7.25 8.58
CA LEU A 88 -8.52 8.37 9.13
C LEU A 88 -7.61 9.05 8.09
N PHE A 89 -6.97 8.27 7.22
CA PHE A 89 -6.21 8.79 6.09
C PHE A 89 -7.07 9.66 5.18
N LEU A 90 -8.26 9.18 4.77
CA LEU A 90 -9.18 9.94 3.91
C LEU A 90 -9.69 11.22 4.58
N GLU A 91 -9.96 11.18 5.89
CA GLU A 91 -10.34 12.36 6.66
C GLU A 91 -9.21 13.40 6.67
N LYS A 92 -7.98 12.99 7.04
CA LYS A 92 -6.82 13.89 7.07
C LYS A 92 -6.46 14.40 5.68
N MET A 93 -6.65 13.60 4.64
CA MET A 93 -6.51 14.02 3.25
C MET A 93 -7.41 15.21 2.90
N GLY A 94 -8.63 15.26 3.43
CA GLY A 94 -9.55 16.38 3.21
C GLY A 94 -9.26 17.62 4.04
N GLN A 95 -8.51 17.48 5.14
CA GLN A 95 -8.25 18.57 6.10
C GLN A 95 -6.83 19.14 6.00
N ALA A 96 -5.83 18.27 5.89
CA ALA A 96 -4.40 18.58 5.90
C ALA A 96 -3.62 17.51 5.12
N PRO A 97 -3.71 17.48 3.77
CA PRO A 97 -3.14 16.43 2.94
C PRO A 97 -1.62 16.29 3.11
N ASP A 98 -0.89 17.38 3.32
CA ASP A 98 0.57 17.37 3.50
C ASP A 98 1.03 16.54 4.72
N MET A 99 0.13 16.27 5.67
CA MET A 99 0.42 15.45 6.85
C MET A 99 0.41 13.94 6.56
N VAL A 100 -0.22 13.53 5.46
CA VAL A 100 -0.46 12.11 5.10
C VAL A 100 0.01 11.74 3.69
N LEU A 101 0.17 12.71 2.80
CA LEU A 101 0.80 12.56 1.49
C LEU A 101 2.12 13.31 1.46
N THR A 102 3.17 12.63 1.86
CA THR A 102 4.53 13.12 1.68
C THR A 102 4.90 13.15 0.20
N ARG A 103 5.97 13.86 -0.13
CA ARG A 103 6.51 13.87 -1.50
C ARG A 103 6.85 12.48 -2.00
N ASP A 104 7.38 11.61 -1.14
CA ASP A 104 7.73 10.24 -1.50
C ASP A 104 6.49 9.39 -1.77
N ALA A 105 5.44 9.52 -0.95
CA ALA A 105 4.18 8.86 -1.20
C ALA A 105 3.58 9.31 -2.55
N VAL A 106 3.57 10.62 -2.83
CA VAL A 106 3.11 11.18 -4.12
C VAL A 106 3.88 10.57 -5.28
N ASN A 107 5.22 10.54 -5.21
CA ASN A 107 6.06 9.94 -6.24
C ASN A 107 5.73 8.45 -6.48
N ARG A 108 5.46 7.68 -5.41
CA ARG A 108 5.05 6.27 -5.53
C ARG A 108 3.68 6.14 -6.20
N PHE A 109 2.71 6.97 -5.84
CA PHE A 109 1.40 6.98 -6.50
C PHE A 109 1.50 7.35 -7.99
N GLU A 110 2.29 8.36 -8.35
CA GLU A 110 2.50 8.75 -9.74
C GLU A 110 3.10 7.61 -10.57
N ARG A 111 4.13 6.94 -10.04
CA ARG A 111 4.74 5.76 -10.67
C ARG A 111 3.74 4.64 -10.86
N LEU A 112 2.92 4.37 -9.84
CA LEU A 112 1.85 3.37 -9.94
C LEU A 112 0.88 3.72 -11.06
N PHE A 113 0.45 4.98 -11.17
CA PHE A 113 -0.44 5.42 -12.25
C PHE A 113 0.23 5.31 -13.62
N MET A 114 1.52 5.64 -13.74
CA MET A 114 2.27 5.44 -14.99
C MET A 114 2.31 3.96 -15.39
N ALA A 115 2.61 3.06 -14.45
CA ALA A 115 2.63 1.62 -14.68
C ALA A 115 1.26 1.07 -15.09
N ILE A 116 0.18 1.52 -14.45
CA ILE A 116 -1.20 1.19 -14.81
C ILE A 116 -1.49 1.64 -16.25
N ASN A 117 -1.21 2.91 -16.55
CA ASN A 117 -1.49 3.50 -17.87
C ASN A 117 -0.70 2.82 -18.98
N GLU A 118 0.55 2.46 -18.73
CA GLU A 118 1.37 1.72 -19.70
C GLU A 118 0.81 0.33 -19.97
N LYS A 119 0.46 -0.43 -18.92
CA LYS A 119 -0.15 -1.77 -19.07
C LYS A 119 -1.49 -1.67 -19.80
N LEU A 120 -2.32 -0.67 -19.47
CA LEU A 120 -3.59 -0.42 -20.14
C LEU A 120 -3.40 -0.11 -21.63
N LYS A 121 -2.48 0.81 -21.98
CA LYS A 121 -2.16 1.13 -23.38
C LYS A 121 -1.74 -0.10 -24.17
N ARG A 122 -0.85 -0.93 -23.61
CA ARG A 122 -0.41 -2.20 -24.22
C ARG A 122 -1.56 -3.19 -24.40
N HIS A 123 -2.50 -3.24 -23.45
CA HIS A 123 -3.68 -4.09 -23.55
C HIS A 123 -4.62 -3.64 -24.68
N VAL A 124 -4.95 -2.35 -24.74
CA VAL A 124 -5.82 -1.77 -25.77
C VAL A 124 -5.23 -1.93 -27.18
N ALA A 125 -3.94 -1.63 -27.35
CA ALA A 125 -3.28 -1.74 -28.66
C ALA A 125 -3.27 -3.19 -29.20
N ARG A 126 -3.20 -4.18 -28.30
CA ARG A 126 -3.25 -5.59 -28.66
C ARG A 126 -4.63 -6.02 -29.11
N ASP A 127 -5.67 -5.63 -28.39
CA ASP A 127 -7.05 -5.97 -28.74
C ASP A 127 -7.43 -5.36 -30.09
N ALA A 128 -6.98 -4.14 -30.39
CA ALA A 128 -7.14 -3.52 -31.71
C ALA A 128 -6.44 -4.28 -32.86
N GLY A 129 -5.37 -5.02 -32.57
CA GLY A 129 -4.66 -5.87 -33.54
C GLY A 129 -5.26 -7.26 -33.72
N ALA A 130 -6.14 -7.72 -32.82
CA ALA A 130 -6.77 -9.04 -32.88
C ALA A 130 -8.00 -9.08 -33.82
N PHE A 131 -8.49 -7.91 -34.26
CA PHE A 131 -9.63 -7.76 -35.18
C PHE A 131 -9.24 -7.19 -36.55
N ARG A 132 -7.96 -7.31 -36.93
CA ARG A 132 -7.46 -7.00 -38.28
C ARG A 132 -6.98 -8.27 -38.97
#